data_AF-A0A8X8LB23-F1
#
_entry.id   AF-A0A8X8LB23-F1
#
_cell.length_a   1.000
_cell.length_b   1.000
_cell.length_c   1.000
_cell.angle_alpha   90.00
_cell.angle_beta   90.00
_cell.angle_gamma   90.00
#
_symmetry.space_group_name_H-M   'P 1'
#
loop_
_entity.id
_entity.type
_entity.pdbx_description
1 polymer ?
#
loop_
_entity_poly.entity_id
_entity_poly.type
_entity_poly.pdbx_seq_one_letter_code
_entity_poly.pdbx_strand_id
1 'polypeptide(L)'
;MNKMERWNMYLEIQQLKKLGLNKSQIARRLGISRNTVYKYINMTPEEFEDMLEHMEVRQKKLDCIKEKLITWLKQYPDISSAQIHDWIKERYPDLTVGESTVRCYVSQLRKEYSIPKIKTTRQYEAIEDPPMGQQMQAGRKTIG
;
A
#
# COMPACT_ATOMS: atom_id res chain seq x y z
N MET A 1 14.63 4.64 1.90
CA MET A 1 14.72 6.11 1.95
C MET A 1 14.44 6.53 3.38
N ASN A 2 15.49 6.94 4.05
CA ASN A 2 15.51 7.27 5.47
C ASN A 2 14.92 8.67 5.71
N LYS A 3 14.52 8.95 6.96
CA LYS A 3 13.98 10.26 7.37
C LYS A 3 14.91 11.40 6.96
N MET A 4 16.22 11.23 7.19
CA MET A 4 17.24 12.22 6.84
C MET A 4 17.35 12.48 5.33
N GLU A 5 17.29 11.43 4.50
CA GLU A 5 17.34 11.59 3.03
C GLU A 5 16.13 12.36 2.50
N ARG A 6 14.95 12.15 3.10
CA ARG A 6 13.73 12.91 2.76
C ARG A 6 13.86 14.38 3.16
N TRP A 7 14.42 14.66 4.33
CA TRP A 7 14.66 16.03 4.80
C TRP A 7 15.65 16.77 3.88
N ASN A 8 16.77 16.12 3.53
CA ASN A 8 17.74 16.69 2.59
C ASN A 8 17.09 17.02 1.24
N MET A 9 16.29 16.11 0.69
CA MET A 9 15.55 16.37 -0.55
C MET A 9 14.60 17.56 -0.44
N TYR A 10 13.86 17.68 0.66
CA TYR A 10 12.97 18.81 0.90
C TYR A 10 13.76 20.14 0.98
N LEU A 11 14.89 20.17 1.69
CA LEU A 11 15.77 21.34 1.76
C LEU A 11 16.28 21.77 0.40
N GLU A 12 16.76 20.82 -0.40
CA GLU A 12 17.26 21.12 -1.74
C GLU A 12 16.16 21.71 -2.63
N ILE A 13 14.94 21.15 -2.59
CA ILE A 13 13.80 21.72 -3.33
C ILE A 13 13.52 23.17 -2.90
N GLN A 14 13.53 23.45 -1.59
CA GLN A 14 13.30 24.80 -1.06
C GLN A 14 14.45 25.76 -1.41
N GLN A 15 15.70 25.31 -1.39
CA GLN A 15 16.85 26.11 -1.81
C GLN A 15 16.75 26.47 -3.30
N LEU A 16 16.44 25.49 -4.16
CA LEU A 16 16.28 25.73 -5.60
C LEU A 16 15.08 26.63 -5.91
N LYS A 17 14.00 26.54 -5.12
CA LYS A 17 12.86 27.47 -5.19
C LYS A 17 13.29 28.89 -4.83
N LYS A 18 14.09 29.07 -3.77
CA LYS A 18 14.63 30.38 -3.37
C LYS A 18 15.56 31.00 -4.42
N LEU A 19 16.25 30.17 -5.19
CA LEU A 19 17.07 30.59 -6.33
C LEU A 19 16.24 30.98 -7.57
N GLY A 20 14.91 30.89 -7.52
CA GLY A 20 14.01 31.26 -8.62
C GLY A 20 13.86 30.20 -9.71
N LEU A 21 14.31 28.95 -9.48
CA LEU A 21 14.15 27.89 -10.47
C LEU A 21 12.68 27.44 -10.54
N ASN A 22 12.23 27.13 -11.76
CA ASN A 22 10.90 26.57 -11.97
C ASN A 22 10.85 25.08 -11.61
N LYS A 23 9.65 24.56 -11.38
CA LYS A 23 9.40 23.16 -10.93
C LYS A 23 10.03 22.11 -11.86
N SER A 24 10.03 22.37 -13.17
CA SER A 24 10.61 21.48 -14.17
C SER A 24 12.15 21.45 -14.12
N GLN A 25 12.78 22.60 -13.88
CA GLN A 25 14.23 22.70 -13.68
C GLN A 25 14.66 22.02 -12.39
N ILE A 26 13.91 22.21 -11.30
CA ILE A 26 14.17 21.55 -10.01
C ILE A 26 14.13 20.03 -10.16
N ALA A 27 13.08 19.50 -10.81
CA ALA A 27 12.95 18.06 -11.06
C ALA A 27 14.12 17.50 -11.88
N ARG A 28 14.54 18.21 -12.94
CA ARG A 28 15.68 17.80 -13.78
C ARG A 28 17.01 17.86 -13.02
N ARG A 29 17.22 18.87 -12.17
CA ARG A 29 18.47 19.06 -11.43
C ARG A 29 18.65 18.03 -10.32
N LEU A 30 17.57 17.70 -9.62
CA LEU A 30 17.57 16.70 -8.55
C LEU A 30 17.37 15.26 -9.05
N GLY A 31 17.01 15.08 -10.34
CA GLY A 31 16.71 13.75 -10.89
C GLY A 31 15.46 13.09 -10.30
N ILE A 32 14.53 13.87 -9.73
CA ILE A 32 13.32 13.37 -9.07
C ILE A 32 12.07 13.58 -9.91
N SER A 33 11.00 12.85 -9.58
CA SER A 33 9.72 13.00 -10.27
C SER A 33 9.14 14.40 -10.09
N ARG A 34 8.50 14.93 -11.14
CA ARG A 34 7.81 16.23 -11.05
C ARG A 34 6.76 16.23 -9.95
N ASN A 35 6.04 15.12 -9.73
CA ASN A 35 5.04 14.99 -8.67
C ASN A 35 5.65 15.21 -7.28
N THR A 36 6.85 14.69 -7.03
CA THR A 36 7.59 14.91 -5.78
C THR A 36 7.88 16.40 -5.57
N VAL A 37 8.34 17.08 -6.63
CA VAL A 37 8.58 18.53 -6.59
C VAL A 37 7.27 19.30 -6.35
N TYR A 38 6.20 18.99 -7.09
CA TYR A 38 4.90 19.64 -6.92
C TYR A 38 4.38 19.53 -5.50
N LYS A 39 4.55 18.35 -4.88
CA LYS A 39 4.12 18.09 -3.51
C LYS A 39 4.93 18.90 -2.49
N TYR A 40 6.26 18.90 -2.60
CA TYR A 40 7.13 19.48 -1.57
C TYR A 40 7.39 20.97 -1.73
N ILE A 41 7.31 21.53 -2.94
CA ILE A 41 7.65 22.93 -3.18
C ILE A 41 6.70 23.92 -2.50
N ASN A 42 5.46 23.51 -2.24
CA ASN A 42 4.45 24.34 -1.57
C ASN A 42 4.22 23.92 -0.11
N MET A 43 4.91 22.88 0.36
CA MET A 43 4.78 22.36 1.72
C MET A 43 5.63 23.18 2.69
N THR A 44 5.10 23.47 3.88
CA THR A 44 5.88 24.10 4.95
C THR A 44 6.78 23.08 5.64
N PRO A 45 7.85 23.50 6.35
CA PRO A 45 8.68 22.57 7.11
C PRO A 45 7.87 21.80 8.18
N GLU A 46 6.87 22.44 8.79
CA GLU A 46 5.97 21.83 9.78
C GLU A 46 5.08 20.76 9.14
N GLU A 47 4.44 21.05 7.99
CA GLU A 47 3.64 20.07 7.25
C GLU A 47 4.48 18.88 6.78
N PHE A 48 5.74 19.14 6.40
CA PHE A 48 6.65 18.09 5.98
C PHE A 48 7.07 17.20 7.15
N GLU A 49 7.33 17.78 8.31
CA GLU A 49 7.62 17.04 9.55
C GLU A 49 6.43 16.18 9.98
N ASP A 50 5.23 16.74 10.02
CA ASP A 50 3.98 16.02 10.33
C ASP A 50 3.75 14.85 9.36
N MET A 51 3.99 15.07 8.05
CA MET A 51 3.92 14.01 7.05
C MET A 51 4.91 12.88 7.35
N LEU A 52 6.13 13.20 7.75
CA LEU A 52 7.15 12.20 8.11
C LEU A 52 6.75 11.44 9.38
N GLU A 53 6.28 12.12 10.41
CA GLU A 53 5.82 11.48 11.65
C GLU A 53 4.63 10.55 11.39
N HIS A 54 3.64 11.00 10.62
CA HIS A 54 2.51 10.15 10.23
C HIS A 54 2.95 8.93 9.43
N MET A 55 3.97 9.04 8.58
CA MET A 55 4.55 7.87 7.91
C MET A 55 5.23 6.93 8.90
N GLU A 56 6.00 7.44 9.86
CA GLU A 56 6.66 6.63 10.88
C GLU A 56 5.65 5.93 11.80
N VAL A 57 4.59 6.61 12.22
CA VAL A 57 3.50 6.02 13.04
C VAL A 57 2.79 4.91 12.27
N ARG A 58 2.47 5.12 10.98
CA ARG A 58 1.87 4.07 10.13
C ARG A 58 2.80 2.88 9.95
N GLN A 59 4.11 3.11 9.80
CA GLN A 59 5.10 2.05 9.74
C GLN A 59 5.13 1.26 11.06
N LYS A 60 5.19 1.92 12.22
CA LYS A 60 5.15 1.25 13.54
C LYS A 60 3.88 0.41 13.73
N LYS A 61 2.72 0.91 13.31
CA LYS A 61 1.44 0.18 13.34
C LYS A 61 1.43 -1.05 12.43
N LEU A 62 2.11 -1.00 11.29
CA LEU A 62 2.25 -2.18 10.42
C LEU A 62 3.37 -3.12 10.90
N ASP A 63 4.35 -2.58 11.64
CA ASP A 63 5.47 -3.36 12.16
C ASP A 63 5.02 -4.40 13.20
N CYS A 64 4.03 -4.08 14.04
CA CYS A 64 3.49 -5.04 15.01
C CYS A 64 2.83 -6.27 14.37
N ILE A 65 2.37 -6.15 13.11
CA ILE A 65 1.83 -7.28 12.34
C ILE A 65 2.81 -7.78 11.27
N LYS A 66 4.03 -7.21 11.19
CA LYS A 66 5.04 -7.56 10.18
C LYS A 66 5.33 -9.05 10.16
N GLU A 67 5.50 -9.65 11.33
CA GLU A 67 5.79 -11.08 11.44
C GLU A 67 4.66 -11.95 10.88
N LYS A 68 3.39 -11.57 11.13
CA LYS A 68 2.24 -12.24 10.52
C LYS A 68 2.18 -12.03 9.02
N LEU A 69 2.46 -10.82 8.54
CA LEU A 69 2.52 -10.53 7.10
C LEU A 69 3.59 -11.37 6.40
N ILE A 70 4.78 -11.50 6.97
CA ILE A 70 5.85 -12.36 6.44
C ILE A 70 5.39 -13.82 6.44
N THR A 71 4.75 -14.27 7.51
CA THR A 71 4.22 -15.63 7.63
C THR A 71 3.18 -15.94 6.55
N TRP A 72 2.26 -15.00 6.28
CA TRP A 72 1.29 -15.14 5.19
C TRP A 72 1.94 -15.09 3.81
N LEU A 73 2.92 -14.21 3.60
CA LEU A 73 3.65 -14.11 2.33
C LEU A 73 4.52 -15.34 2.04
N LYS A 74 5.00 -16.04 3.08
CA LYS A 74 5.73 -17.31 2.95
C LYS A 74 4.80 -18.49 2.66
N GLN A 75 3.63 -18.52 3.30
CA GLN A 75 2.63 -19.57 3.07
C GLN A 75 1.92 -19.42 1.72
N TYR A 76 1.62 -18.19 1.32
CA TYR A 76 0.86 -17.85 0.11
C TYR A 76 1.61 -16.80 -0.71
N PRO A 77 2.64 -17.18 -1.49
CA PRO A 77 3.47 -16.23 -2.23
C PRO A 77 2.71 -15.45 -3.32
N ASP A 78 1.58 -15.97 -3.77
CA ASP A 78 0.66 -15.46 -4.79
C ASP A 78 -0.39 -14.48 -4.25
N ILE A 79 -0.53 -14.35 -2.92
CA ILE A 79 -1.55 -13.49 -2.31
C ILE A 79 -1.35 -12.00 -2.67
N SER A 80 -2.46 -11.35 -3.02
CA SER A 80 -2.48 -9.93 -3.35
C SER A 80 -2.45 -9.04 -2.09
N SER A 81 -2.00 -7.79 -2.24
CA SER A 81 -2.03 -6.82 -1.15
C SER A 81 -3.45 -6.48 -0.69
N ALA A 82 -4.45 -6.61 -1.57
CA ALA A 82 -5.86 -6.38 -1.25
C ALA A 82 -6.38 -7.48 -0.31
N GLN A 83 -6.12 -8.75 -0.64
CA GLN A 83 -6.48 -9.88 0.24
C GLN A 83 -5.80 -9.79 1.61
N ILE A 84 -4.52 -9.39 1.64
CA ILE A 84 -3.83 -9.13 2.91
C ILE A 84 -4.54 -8.03 3.72
N HIS A 85 -5.03 -6.98 3.06
CA HIS A 85 -5.76 -5.91 3.74
C HIS A 85 -7.08 -6.40 4.35
N ASP A 86 -7.82 -7.25 3.63
CA ASP A 86 -9.05 -7.86 4.14
C ASP A 86 -8.75 -8.76 5.36
N TRP A 87 -7.69 -9.57 5.30
CA TRP A 87 -7.26 -10.38 6.45
C TRP A 87 -6.83 -9.56 7.66
N ILE A 88 -6.21 -8.39 7.43
CA ILE A 88 -5.89 -7.47 8.53
C ILE A 88 -7.19 -6.94 9.14
N LYS A 89 -8.15 -6.48 8.34
CA LYS A 89 -9.43 -5.97 8.85
C LYS A 89 -10.21 -7.03 9.64
N GLU A 90 -10.24 -8.27 9.16
CA GLU A 90 -10.96 -9.37 9.82
C GLU A 90 -10.31 -9.79 11.13
N ARG A 91 -8.97 -9.91 11.15
CA ARG A 91 -8.24 -10.40 12.33
C ARG A 91 -7.84 -9.30 13.32
N TYR A 92 -7.82 -8.05 12.86
CA TYR A 92 -7.40 -6.88 13.62
C TYR A 92 -8.35 -5.70 13.37
N PRO A 93 -9.60 -5.76 13.86
CA PRO A 93 -10.55 -4.67 13.71
C PRO A 93 -10.06 -3.37 14.34
N ASP A 94 -9.19 -3.44 15.35
CA ASP A 94 -8.60 -2.28 16.04
C ASP A 94 -7.51 -1.58 15.21
N LEU A 95 -7.00 -2.23 14.14
CA LEU A 95 -5.92 -1.71 13.33
C LEU A 95 -6.46 -0.98 12.09
N THR A 96 -6.72 0.32 12.22
CA THR A 96 -7.14 1.16 11.10
C THR A 96 -5.97 1.44 10.15
N VAL A 97 -5.79 0.59 9.14
CA VAL A 97 -4.81 0.77 8.06
C VAL A 97 -5.51 0.95 6.71
N GLY A 98 -5.00 1.89 5.91
CA GLY A 98 -5.46 2.08 4.53
C GLY A 98 -4.85 1.06 3.57
N GLU A 99 -5.61 0.67 2.56
CA GLU A 99 -5.21 -0.31 1.54
C GLU A 99 -3.88 0.06 0.86
N SER A 100 -3.73 1.33 0.45
CA SER A 100 -2.50 1.85 -0.15
C SER A 100 -1.27 1.68 0.76
N THR A 101 -1.46 1.81 2.08
CA THR A 101 -0.39 1.63 3.07
C THR A 101 0.02 0.17 3.15
N VAL A 102 -0.95 -0.75 3.24
CA VAL A 102 -0.71 -2.20 3.22
C VAL A 102 0.00 -2.60 1.93
N ARG A 103 -0.47 -2.13 0.78
CA ARG A 103 0.16 -2.41 -0.52
C ARG A 103 1.62 -1.96 -0.59
N CYS A 104 1.91 -0.75 -0.11
CA CYS A 104 3.27 -0.22 -0.09
C CYS A 104 4.17 -1.06 0.83
N TYR A 105 3.67 -1.37 2.04
CA TYR A 105 4.39 -2.16 3.03
C TYR A 105 4.65 -3.60 2.57
N VAL A 106 3.65 -4.29 2.02
CA VAL A 106 3.80 -5.62 1.42
C VAL A 106 4.79 -5.60 0.25
N SER A 107 4.75 -4.55 -0.58
CA SER A 107 5.72 -4.40 -1.69
C SER A 107 7.15 -4.22 -1.18
N GLN A 108 7.33 -3.52 -0.05
CA GLN A 108 8.62 -3.37 0.61
C GLN A 108 9.08 -4.71 1.21
N LEU A 109 8.22 -5.44 1.93
CA LEU A 109 8.53 -6.76 2.47
C LEU A 109 8.94 -7.75 1.37
N ARG A 110 8.24 -7.77 0.23
CA ARG A 110 8.59 -8.64 -0.90
C ARG A 110 9.98 -8.34 -1.46
N LYS A 111 10.38 -7.06 -1.50
CA LYS A 111 11.74 -6.64 -1.91
C LYS A 111 12.79 -7.02 -0.87
N GLU A 112 12.50 -6.79 0.40
CA GLU A 112 13.44 -7.01 1.52
C GLU A 112 13.71 -8.50 1.74
N TYR A 113 12.68 -9.34 1.69
CA TYR A 113 12.81 -10.79 1.87
C TYR A 113 13.06 -11.54 0.55
N SER A 114 13.29 -10.82 -0.56
CA SER A 114 13.53 -11.40 -1.90
C SER A 114 12.56 -12.53 -2.25
N ILE A 115 11.26 -12.36 -1.93
CA ILE A 115 10.24 -13.38 -2.23
C ILE A 115 9.91 -13.21 -3.72
N PRO A 116 10.34 -14.12 -4.61
CA PRO A 116 10.07 -13.99 -6.02
C PRO A 116 8.57 -13.99 -6.22
N LYS A 117 8.07 -12.97 -6.91
CA LYS A 117 6.66 -12.88 -7.28
C LYS A 117 6.45 -13.90 -8.39
N ILE A 118 6.12 -15.14 -8.02
CA ILE A 118 5.72 -16.15 -8.99
C ILE A 118 4.47 -15.60 -9.66
N LYS A 119 4.61 -15.17 -10.91
CA LYS A 119 3.47 -14.80 -11.76
C LYS A 119 2.75 -16.11 -12.11
N THR A 120 2.01 -16.68 -11.16
CA THR A 120 1.06 -17.73 -11.52
C THR A 120 -0.13 -17.01 -12.14
N THR A 121 -0.26 -17.16 -13.46
CA THR A 121 -1.47 -16.82 -14.20
C THR A 121 -2.64 -17.46 -13.45
N ARG A 122 -3.58 -16.62 -12.99
CA ARG A 122 -4.84 -16.95 -12.28
C ARG A 122 -5.19 -18.44 -12.23
N GLN A 123 -5.12 -19.02 -11.05
CA GLN A 123 -5.93 -20.18 -10.66
C GLN A 123 -6.35 -19.97 -9.21
N TYR A 124 -7.44 -19.24 -9.01
CA TYR A 124 -8.24 -19.42 -7.81
C TYR A 124 -9.68 -19.55 -8.30
N GLU A 125 -10.05 -20.80 -8.52
CA GLU A 125 -11.44 -21.24 -8.49
C GLU A 125 -12.07 -20.73 -7.19
N ALA A 126 -13.29 -20.25 -7.30
CA ALA A 126 -14.13 -19.98 -6.16
C ALA A 126 -14.16 -21.25 -5.30
N ILE A 127 -13.68 -21.14 -4.05
CA ILE A 127 -13.89 -22.18 -3.05
C ILE A 127 -15.40 -22.39 -2.97
N GLU A 128 -15.83 -23.63 -3.15
CA GLU A 128 -17.23 -24.03 -3.25
C GLU A 128 -18.06 -23.50 -2.07
N ASP A 129 -19.15 -22.80 -2.38
CA ASP A 129 -20.14 -22.42 -1.38
C ASP A 129 -20.63 -23.69 -0.65
N PRO A 130 -20.74 -23.68 0.69
CA PRO A 130 -21.27 -24.81 1.45
C PRO A 130 -22.70 -25.13 0.98
N PRO A 131 -23.13 -26.41 0.98
CA PRO A 131 -24.42 -26.79 0.43
C PRO A 131 -25.53 -26.21 1.30
N MET A 132 -26.19 -25.14 0.82
CA MET A 132 -27.41 -24.66 1.46
C MET A 132 -28.54 -25.62 1.12
N GLY A 133 -28.95 -26.38 2.14
CA GLY A 133 -30.02 -27.36 2.07
C GLY A 133 -31.35 -26.76 1.61
N GLN A 134 -32.02 -27.54 0.75
CA GLN A 134 -33.45 -27.63 0.48
C GLN A 134 -34.33 -26.40 0.75
N GLN A 135 -34.84 -25.82 -0.34
CA GLN A 135 -36.29 -25.65 -0.47
C GLN A 135 -36.72 -25.88 -1.92
N MET A 136 -37.64 -26.85 -2.07
CA MET A 136 -38.13 -27.42 -3.32
C MET A 136 -39.12 -26.50 -4.05
N GLN A 137 -38.97 -26.50 -5.38
CA GLN A 137 -40.01 -26.52 -6.42
C GLN A 137 -40.77 -25.22 -6.76
N ALA A 138 -40.42 -24.68 -7.93
CA ALA A 138 -41.26 -23.80 -8.73
C ALA A 138 -42.02 -24.60 -9.80
N GLY A 139 -43.29 -24.24 -10.02
CA GLY A 139 -43.93 -24.28 -11.33
C GLY A 139 -44.91 -25.43 -11.60
N ARG A 140 -46.20 -25.09 -11.66
CA ARG A 140 -47.06 -25.47 -12.80
C ARG A 140 -48.00 -24.33 -13.15
N LYS A 141 -47.76 -23.70 -14.30
CA LYS A 141 -48.80 -23.04 -15.07
C LYS A 141 -48.54 -23.32 -16.55
N THR A 142 -49.39 -24.15 -17.12
CA THR A 142 -49.81 -24.28 -18.53
C THR A 142 -50.51 -25.62 -18.61
N ILE A 143 -51.82 -25.63 -18.86
CA ILE A 143 -52.61 -26.20 -19.99
C ILE A 143 -54.06 -25.76 -19.69
N GLY A 144 -54.91 -25.27 -20.60
CA GLY A 144 -54.85 -25.04 -22.03
C GLY A 144 -56.00 -24.11 -22.43
#